data_AF-A0A2G2H6R3-F1
#
_entry.id   AF-A0A2G2H6R3-F1
#
_cell.length_a   1.000
_cell.length_b   1.000
_cell.length_c   1.000
_cell.angle_alpha   90.00
_cell.angle_beta   90.00
_cell.angle_gamma   90.00
#
_symmetry.space_group_name_H-M   'P 1'
#
loop_
_entity.id
_entity.type
_entity.pdbx_description
1 polymer ?
#
loop_
_entity_poly.entity_id
_entity_poly.type
_entity_poly.pdbx_seq_one_letter_code
_entity_poly.pdbx_strand_id
1 'polypeptide(L)'
;MSDIRERLLEATFHEIHEYGYHAASLSRILKKAEAKKGSMYHYFSSKKEMALVMIEEKLKKRSEKYWLSLSTCKKDYLAFLISMLQDTKKHDFTKGCPLGNLLQQCSSGDEDFLFLLKEALSNMQK
;
A
#
# COMPACT_ATOMS: atom_id res chain seq x y z
N MET A 1 2.80 15.80 -15.24
CA MET A 1 1.87 14.66 -15.36
C MET A 1 2.61 13.42 -14.92
N SER A 2 2.02 12.58 -14.05
CA SER A 2 2.66 11.32 -13.71
C SER A 2 2.51 10.33 -14.87
N ASP A 3 3.54 9.53 -15.12
CA ASP A 3 3.54 8.49 -16.15
C ASP A 3 2.38 7.47 -15.93
N ILE A 4 1.97 6.78 -16.99
CA ILE A 4 0.88 5.78 -16.96
C ILE A 4 1.20 4.68 -15.94
N ARG A 5 2.45 4.22 -15.84
CA ARG A 5 2.89 3.24 -14.83
C ARG A 5 2.57 3.72 -13.42
N GLU A 6 2.90 4.97 -13.13
CA GLU A 6 2.70 5.58 -11.82
C GLU A 6 1.21 5.69 -11.48
N ARG A 7 0.37 6.06 -12.46
CA ARG A 7 -1.10 6.11 -12.31
C ARG A 7 -1.68 4.73 -12.06
N LEU A 8 -1.16 3.70 -12.73
CA LEU A 8 -1.56 2.31 -12.51
C LEU A 8 -1.21 1.85 -11.09
N LEU A 9 0.00 2.14 -10.60
CA LEU A 9 0.41 1.78 -9.23
C LEU A 9 -0.43 2.51 -8.18
N GLU A 10 -0.71 3.80 -8.37
CA GLU A 10 -1.53 4.57 -7.44
C GLU A 10 -2.99 4.10 -7.43
N ALA A 11 -3.57 3.85 -8.61
CA ALA A 11 -4.91 3.28 -8.74
C ALA A 11 -4.98 1.87 -8.10
N THR A 12 -3.94 1.06 -8.27
CA THR A 12 -3.83 -0.28 -7.67
C THR A 12 -3.77 -0.19 -6.14
N PHE A 13 -2.97 0.73 -5.59
CA PHE A 13 -2.91 0.96 -4.14
C PHE A 13 -4.29 1.27 -3.58
N HIS A 14 -5.00 2.24 -4.17
CA HIS A 14 -6.31 2.62 -3.69
C HIS A 14 -7.36 1.52 -3.83
N GLU A 15 -7.38 0.81 -4.96
CA GLU A 15 -8.31 -0.29 -5.18
C GLU A 15 -8.11 -1.41 -4.15
N ILE A 16 -6.84 -1.77 -3.88
CA ILE A 16 -6.51 -2.81 -2.91
C ILE A 16 -6.76 -2.35 -1.48
N HIS A 17 -6.51 -1.08 -1.17
CA HIS A 17 -6.82 -0.53 0.16
C HIS A 17 -8.33 -0.53 0.43
N GLU A 18 -9.13 -0.23 -0.58
CA GLU A 18 -10.60 -0.21 -0.47
C GLU A 18 -11.22 -1.61 -0.39
N TYR A 19 -10.83 -2.50 -1.30
CA TYR A 19 -11.55 -3.77 -1.52
C TYR A 19 -10.73 -5.01 -1.12
N GLY A 20 -9.45 -4.86 -0.80
CA GLY A 20 -8.52 -5.98 -0.66
C GLY A 20 -8.05 -6.53 -2.01
N TYR A 21 -6.96 -7.30 -1.98
CA TYR A 21 -6.32 -7.81 -3.21
C TYR A 21 -7.21 -8.79 -4.00
N HIS A 22 -7.92 -9.67 -3.29
CA HIS A 22 -8.76 -10.68 -3.91
C HIS A 22 -9.97 -10.06 -4.64
N ALA A 23 -10.63 -9.07 -4.03
CA ALA A 23 -11.78 -8.38 -4.65
C ALA A 23 -11.38 -7.20 -5.55
N ALA A 24 -10.10 -6.80 -5.58
CA ALA A 24 -9.60 -5.76 -6.46
C ALA A 24 -9.83 -6.09 -7.94
N SER A 25 -10.44 -5.16 -8.65
CA SER A 25 -10.84 -5.31 -10.05
C SER A 25 -9.87 -4.60 -10.99
N LEU A 26 -9.31 -5.33 -11.95
CA LEU A 26 -8.45 -4.76 -12.98
C LEU A 26 -9.17 -3.66 -13.78
N SER A 27 -10.46 -3.83 -14.05
CA SER A 27 -11.25 -2.82 -14.77
C SER A 27 -11.39 -1.50 -13.99
N ARG A 28 -11.58 -1.57 -12.67
CA ARG A 28 -11.65 -0.38 -11.81
C ARG A 28 -10.30 0.32 -11.71
N ILE A 29 -9.21 -0.45 -11.61
CA ILE A 29 -7.83 0.08 -11.63
C ILE A 29 -7.58 0.83 -12.94
N LEU A 30 -7.84 0.19 -14.09
CA LEU A 30 -7.64 0.80 -15.41
C LEU A 30 -8.46 2.08 -15.59
N LYS A 31 -9.73 2.06 -15.16
CA LYS A 31 -10.60 3.24 -15.20
C LYS A 31 -10.05 4.37 -14.33
N LYS A 32 -9.62 4.08 -13.11
CA LYS A 32 -9.07 5.08 -12.17
C LYS A 32 -7.70 5.62 -12.62
N ALA A 33 -6.90 4.82 -13.30
CA ALA A 33 -5.65 5.23 -13.92
C ALA A 33 -5.83 5.91 -15.29
N GLU A 34 -7.08 6.01 -15.78
CA GLU A 34 -7.46 6.35 -17.16
C GLU A 34 -6.53 5.70 -18.21
N ALA A 35 -6.27 4.41 -18.02
CA ALA A 35 -5.40 3.61 -18.84
C ALA A 35 -6.21 2.57 -19.63
N LYS A 36 -5.74 2.22 -20.83
CA LYS A 36 -6.29 1.11 -21.60
C LYS A 36 -5.66 -0.20 -21.13
N LYS A 37 -6.36 -1.33 -21.32
CA LYS A 37 -5.85 -2.66 -20.96
C LYS A 37 -4.48 -2.95 -21.61
N GLY A 38 -4.30 -2.56 -22.87
CA GLY A 38 -3.02 -2.71 -23.58
C GLY A 38 -1.87 -1.93 -22.92
N SER A 39 -2.14 -0.76 -22.35
CA SER A 39 -1.14 0.03 -21.64
C SER A 39 -0.68 -0.68 -20.35
N MET A 40 -1.58 -1.35 -19.63
CA MET A 40 -1.20 -2.11 -18.45
C MET A 40 -0.26 -3.27 -18.80
N TYR A 41 -0.54 -4.03 -19.86
CA TYR A 41 0.34 -5.13 -20.29
C TYR A 41 1.70 -4.68 -20.85
N HIS A 42 1.86 -3.40 -21.18
CA HIS A 42 3.17 -2.85 -21.50
C HIS A 42 4.08 -2.76 -20.26
N TYR A 43 3.50 -2.54 -19.07
CA TYR A 43 4.25 -2.36 -17.82
C TYR A 43 4.19 -3.56 -16.88
N PHE A 44 3.10 -4.32 -16.90
CA PHE A 44 2.84 -5.43 -15.98
C PHE A 44 2.17 -6.59 -16.72
N SER A 45 2.76 -7.78 -16.62
CA SER A 45 2.23 -9.04 -17.16
C SER A 45 0.91 -9.47 -16.50
N SER A 46 0.66 -9.08 -15.25
CA SER A 46 -0.51 -9.53 -14.49
C SER A 46 -0.96 -8.56 -13.40
N LYS A 47 -2.18 -8.79 -12.87
CA LYS A 47 -2.69 -8.08 -11.68
C LYS A 47 -1.79 -8.35 -10.46
N LYS A 48 -1.28 -9.58 -10.33
CA LYS A 48 -0.38 -9.97 -9.23
C LYS A 48 0.91 -9.18 -9.29
N GLU A 49 1.60 -9.17 -10.43
CA GLU A 49 2.84 -8.41 -10.60
C GLU A 49 2.64 -6.92 -10.31
N MET A 50 1.57 -6.33 -10.86
CA MET A 50 1.24 -4.92 -10.58
C MET A 50 1.01 -4.66 -9.09
N ALA A 51 0.39 -5.60 -8.36
CA ALA A 51 0.19 -5.49 -6.92
C ALA A 51 1.50 -5.64 -6.13
N LEU A 52 2.40 -6.55 -6.53
CA LEU A 52 3.71 -6.72 -5.90
C LEU A 52 4.58 -5.46 -6.08
N VAL A 53 4.63 -4.90 -7.30
CA VAL A 53 5.34 -3.64 -7.56
C VAL A 53 4.71 -2.48 -6.80
N MET A 54 3.39 -2.45 -6.67
CA MET A 54 2.71 -1.46 -5.83
C MET A 54 3.13 -1.61 -4.36
N ILE A 55 3.20 -2.83 -3.82
CA ILE A 55 3.69 -3.05 -2.45
C ILE A 55 5.10 -2.48 -2.29
N GLU A 56 5.99 -2.80 -3.23
CA GLU A 56 7.39 -2.36 -3.22
C GLU A 56 7.53 -0.83 -3.26
N GLU A 57 6.85 -0.18 -4.19
CA GLU A 57 7.11 1.24 -4.48
C GLU A 57 6.17 2.20 -3.76
N LYS A 58 4.98 1.74 -3.38
CA LYS A 58 3.91 2.57 -2.84
C LYS A 58 3.65 2.26 -1.38
N LEU A 59 3.49 0.99 -1.04
CA LEU A 59 3.16 0.60 0.33
C LEU A 59 4.37 0.79 1.25
N LYS A 60 5.54 0.23 0.90
CA LYS A 60 6.76 0.39 1.70
C LYS A 60 7.09 1.85 1.99
N LYS A 61 7.10 2.72 0.98
CA LYS A 61 7.38 4.17 1.16
C LYS A 61 6.40 4.87 2.08
N ARG A 62 5.10 4.54 1.99
CA ARG A 62 4.07 5.11 2.89
C ARG A 62 4.30 4.62 4.32
N SER A 63 4.52 3.32 4.49
CA SER A 63 4.83 2.69 5.77
C SER A 63 6.08 3.29 6.42
N GLU A 64 7.16 3.47 5.67
CA GLU A 64 8.40 4.09 6.13
C GLU A 64 8.19 5.54 6.55
N LYS A 65 7.43 6.33 5.79
CA LYS A 65 7.12 7.72 6.18
C LYS A 65 6.34 7.79 7.49
N TYR A 66 5.38 6.89 7.69
CA TYR A 66 4.66 6.78 8.95
C TYR A 66 5.59 6.33 10.10
N TRP A 67 6.44 5.33 9.87
CA TRP A 67 7.38 4.86 10.89
C TRP A 67 8.44 5.90 11.26
N LEU A 68 9.01 6.61 10.28
CA LEU A 68 10.00 7.65 10.51
C LEU A 68 9.46 8.78 11.40
N SER A 69 8.16 9.09 11.29
CA SER A 69 7.52 10.06 12.17
C SER A 69 7.50 9.58 13.62
N LEU A 70 7.35 8.27 13.87
CA LEU A 70 7.39 7.65 15.20
C LEU A 70 8.81 7.53 15.74
N SER A 71 9.76 7.05 14.94
CA SER A 71 11.12 6.76 15.39
C SER A 71 11.96 8.01 15.66
N THR A 72 11.58 9.16 15.11
CA THR A 72 12.24 10.46 15.39
C THR A 72 11.81 11.08 16.72
N CYS A 73 10.77 10.55 17.38
CA CYS A 73 10.35 10.97 18.71
C CYS A 73 11.39 10.56 19.76
N LYS A 74 11.97 11.53 20.47
CA LYS A 74 13.02 11.29 21.49
C LYS A 74 12.54 11.38 22.94
N LYS A 75 11.31 11.85 23.17
CA LYS A 75 10.71 12.12 24.49
C LYS A 75 9.18 12.03 24.38
N ASP A 76 8.50 11.69 25.48
CA ASP A 76 7.03 11.70 25.57
C ASP A 76 6.31 10.85 24.50
N TYR A 77 6.81 9.63 24.27
CA TYR A 77 6.28 8.68 23.28
C TYR A 77 4.76 8.49 23.33
N LEU A 78 4.17 8.45 24.53
CA LEU A 78 2.72 8.31 24.71
C LEU A 78 1.98 9.54 24.20
N ALA A 79 2.45 10.75 24.53
CA ALA A 79 1.84 11.98 24.04
C ALA A 79 1.96 12.10 22.51
N PHE A 80 3.11 11.69 21.95
CA PHE A 80 3.30 11.63 20.51
C PHE A 80 2.32 10.65 19.85
N LEU A 81 2.21 9.41 20.36
CA LEU A 81 1.26 8.41 19.86
C LEU A 81 -0.18 8.91 19.93
N ILE A 82 -0.59 9.53 21.05
CA ILE A 82 -1.91 10.13 21.20
C ILE A 82 -2.15 11.21 20.14
N SER A 83 -1.17 12.10 19.90
CA SER A 83 -1.30 13.15 18.89
C SER A 83 -1.46 12.60 17.47
N MET A 84 -0.79 11.49 17.16
CA MET A 84 -0.92 10.79 15.87
C MET A 84 -2.30 10.17 15.69
N LEU A 85 -2.84 9.56 16.75
CA LEU A 85 -4.19 8.98 16.74
C LEU A 85 -5.28 10.05 16.67
N GLN A 86 -5.03 11.24 17.24
CA GLN A 86 -5.92 12.39 17.17
C GLN A 86 -5.89 13.08 15.79
N ASP A 87 -4.80 12.96 15.03
CA ASP A 87 -4.72 13.46 13.64
C ASP A 87 -5.44 12.51 12.67
N THR A 88 -6.77 12.59 12.71
CA THR A 88 -7.67 11.79 11.87
C THR A 88 -7.69 12.24 10.41
N LYS A 89 -7.16 13.42 10.08
CA LYS A 89 -7.18 13.98 8.71
C LYS A 89 -6.36 13.15 7.72
N LYS A 90 -5.38 12.39 8.22
CA LYS A 90 -4.46 11.58 7.41
C LYS A 90 -4.90 10.13 7.26
N HIS A 91 -5.97 9.72 7.93
CA HIS A 91 -6.36 8.32 8.03
C HIS A 91 -7.85 8.14 7.77
N ASP A 92 -8.16 7.28 6.81
CA ASP A 92 -9.52 6.78 6.62
C ASP A 92 -9.68 5.49 7.44
N PHE A 93 -10.17 5.63 8.67
CA PHE A 93 -10.35 4.51 9.58
C PHE A 93 -11.43 3.52 9.14
N THR A 94 -12.24 3.85 8.13
CA THR A 94 -13.25 2.92 7.59
C THR A 94 -12.62 1.79 6.76
N LYS A 95 -11.35 1.96 6.34
CA LYS A 95 -10.63 1.01 5.46
C LYS A 95 -9.49 0.30 6.16
N GLY A 96 -9.21 0.65 7.41
CA GLY A 96 -8.10 0.07 8.18
C GLY A 96 -6.72 0.39 7.60
N CYS A 97 -5.71 -0.34 8.09
CA CYS A 97 -4.32 -0.18 7.68
C CYS A 97 -4.04 -0.91 6.35
N PRO A 98 -3.55 -0.24 5.30
CA PRO A 98 -3.23 -0.90 4.03
C PRO A 98 -2.27 -2.09 4.17
N LEU A 99 -1.22 -1.96 4.99
CA LEU A 99 -0.24 -3.02 5.24
C LEU A 99 -0.86 -4.16 6.06
N GLY A 100 -1.60 -3.83 7.13
CA GLY A 100 -2.25 -4.80 7.99
C GLY A 100 -3.28 -5.65 7.24
N ASN A 101 -4.12 -5.02 6.43
CA ASN A 101 -5.12 -5.72 5.61
C ASN A 101 -4.46 -6.70 4.63
N LEU A 102 -3.38 -6.27 3.96
CA LEU A 102 -2.66 -7.14 3.02
C LEU A 102 -1.96 -8.31 3.71
N LEU A 103 -1.36 -8.09 4.88
CA LEU A 103 -0.81 -9.17 5.70
C LEU A 103 -1.89 -10.20 6.01
N GLN A 104 -3.04 -9.78 6.52
CA GLN A 104 -4.14 -10.70 6.85
C GLN A 104 -4.67 -11.47 5.63
N GLN A 105 -4.71 -10.85 4.46
CA GLN A 105 -5.29 -11.46 3.25
C GLN A 105 -4.31 -12.36 2.49
N CYS A 106 -3.02 -12.01 2.47
CA CYS A 106 -2.06 -12.60 1.55
C CYS A 106 -0.94 -13.39 2.24
N SER A 107 -0.77 -13.28 3.57
CA SER A 107 0.37 -13.93 4.26
C SER A 107 0.35 -15.46 4.23
N SER A 108 -0.81 -16.08 4.08
CA SER A 108 -0.98 -17.54 4.18
C SER A 108 -1.08 -18.25 2.84
N GLY A 109 -1.15 -17.53 1.72
CA GLY A 109 -1.49 -18.11 0.41
C GLY A 109 -0.52 -17.83 -0.72
N ASP A 110 0.44 -16.92 -0.54
CA ASP A 110 1.36 -16.52 -1.62
C ASP A 110 2.70 -16.01 -1.05
N GLU A 111 3.79 -16.71 -1.40
CA GLU A 111 5.13 -16.45 -0.86
C GLU A 111 5.69 -15.10 -1.30
N ASP A 112 5.36 -14.62 -2.50
CA ASP A 112 5.84 -13.34 -3.01
C ASP A 112 5.25 -12.19 -2.19
N PHE A 113 3.95 -12.26 -1.89
CA PHE A 113 3.30 -11.29 -1.02
C PHE A 113 3.86 -11.38 0.40
N LEU A 114 4.02 -12.59 0.95
CA LEU A 114 4.54 -12.78 2.30
C LEU A 114 5.94 -12.17 2.46
N PHE A 115 6.82 -12.39 1.49
CA PHE A 115 8.18 -11.84 1.49
C PHE A 115 8.15 -10.31 1.54
N LEU A 116 7.46 -9.67 0.59
CA LEU A 116 7.43 -8.20 0.50
C LEU A 116 6.75 -7.54 1.71
N LEU A 117 5.67 -8.13 2.22
CA LEU A 117 4.94 -7.60 3.37
C LEU A 117 5.75 -7.77 4.67
N LYS A 118 6.50 -8.87 4.84
CA LYS A 118 7.44 -9.02 5.95
C LYS A 118 8.58 -8.03 5.87
N GLU A 119 9.11 -7.77 4.69
CA GLU A 119 10.16 -6.76 4.52
C GLU A 119 9.66 -5.36 4.89
N ALA A 120 8.44 -5.01 4.48
CA ALA A 120 7.80 -3.74 4.84
C ALA A 120 7.61 -3.60 6.37
N LEU A 121 7.33 -4.71 7.09
CA LEU A 121 7.27 -4.72 8.55
C LEU A 121 8.65 -4.60 9.20
N SER A 122 9.66 -5.30 8.70
CA SER A 122 11.02 -5.27 9.26
C SER A 122 11.64 -3.87 9.20
N ASN A 123 11.29 -3.07 8.19
CA ASN A 123 11.69 -1.65 8.13
C ASN A 123 11.08 -0.80 9.26
N MET A 124 10.01 -1.28 9.93
CA MET A 124 9.46 -0.66 11.14
C MET A 124 10.12 -1.13 12.43
N GLN A 125 11.02 -2.12 12.40
CA GLN A 125 11.68 -2.63 13.62
C GLN A 125 13.10 -2.07 13.79
N LYS A 126 13.56 -1.27 12.82
CA LYS A 126 14.82 -0.53 12.86
C LYS A 126 14.58 0.86 13.45
#